data_AF-A0A7X5SCB1-F1
#
_entry.id   AF-A0A7X5SCB1-F1
#
_cell.length_a   1.000
_cell.length_b   1.000
_cell.length_c   1.000
_cell.angle_alpha   90.00
_cell.angle_beta   90.00
_cell.angle_gamma   90.00
#
_symmetry.space_group_name_H-M   'P 1'
#
loop_
_entity.id
_entity.type
_entity.pdbx_description
1 polymer ?
#
loop_
_entity_poly.entity_id
_entity_poly.type
_entity_poly.pdbx_seq_one_letter_code
_entity_poly.pdbx_strand_id
1 'polypeptide(L)'
;ALDAATGRIKWQVKVPGINRVNPNVPAGGQGSLTVSPNLLYAGSMAGNMVALDADTGATLWNHDATGSVISSPAIVDGALYWGAGYGRFNFGTAATANQLTKFVPE
;
A
#
# COMPACT_ATOMS: atom_id res chain seq x y z
N ALA A 1 -6.64 -0.23 12.60
CA ALA A 1 -7.24 -1.37 13.31
C ALA A 1 -8.46 -0.95 14.12
N LEU A 2 -9.41 -1.88 14.28
CA LEU A 2 -10.54 -1.75 15.21
C LEU A 2 -10.41 -2.77 16.34
N ASP A 3 -10.97 -2.45 17.49
CA ASP A 3 -11.24 -3.44 18.52
C ASP A 3 -12.37 -4.36 18.07
N ALA A 4 -12.13 -5.67 18.07
CA ALA A 4 -13.08 -6.64 17.50
C ALA A 4 -14.38 -6.76 18.31
N ALA A 5 -14.33 -6.52 19.62
CA ALA A 5 -15.49 -6.64 20.49
C ALA A 5 -16.36 -5.38 20.46
N THR A 6 -15.74 -4.20 20.37
CA THR A 6 -16.44 -2.91 20.54
C THR A 6 -16.55 -2.09 19.26
N GLY A 7 -15.81 -2.43 18.20
CA GLY A 7 -15.72 -1.66 16.97
C GLY A 7 -14.96 -0.34 17.11
N ARG A 8 -14.39 -0.03 18.28
CA ARG A 8 -13.65 1.21 18.51
C ARG A 8 -12.36 1.23 17.70
N ILE A 9 -12.03 2.39 17.15
CA ILE A 9 -10.77 2.58 16.43
C ILE A 9 -9.61 2.49 17.43
N LYS A 10 -8.71 1.52 17.22
CA LYS A 10 -7.42 1.44 17.93
C LYS A 10 -6.40 2.38 17.31
N TRP A 11 -6.29 2.32 15.98
CA TRP A 11 -5.46 3.21 15.20
C TRP A 11 -5.98 3.33 13.77
N GLN A 12 -5.68 4.45 13.13
CA GLN A 12 -5.89 4.68 11.70
C GLN A 12 -4.69 5.45 11.15
N VAL A 13 -4.31 5.12 9.92
CA VAL A 13 -3.19 5.75 9.22
C VAL A 13 -3.72 6.33 7.93
N LYS A 14 -3.31 7.56 7.63
CA LYS A 14 -3.61 8.18 6.35
C LYS A 14 -2.92 7.38 5.24
N VAL A 15 -3.65 7.08 4.16
CA VAL A 15 -3.06 6.41 3.01
C VAL A 15 -1.85 7.25 2.53
N PRO A 16 -0.67 6.63 2.42
CA PRO A 16 0.54 7.32 2.04
C PRO A 16 0.48 7.76 0.58
N GLY A 17 1.14 8.90 0.31
CA GLY A 17 1.23 9.52 -1.00
C GLY A 17 0.37 10.76 -1.16
N ILE A 18 0.62 11.46 -2.25
CA ILE A 18 -0.10 12.68 -2.66
C ILE A 18 -0.59 12.45 -4.08
N ASN A 19 -1.81 12.91 -4.36
CA ASN A 19 -2.26 13.00 -5.74
C ASN A 19 -1.46 14.11 -6.46
N ARG A 20 -0.60 13.69 -7.39
CA ARG A 20 0.31 14.60 -8.12
C ARG A 20 -0.42 15.57 -9.05
N VAL A 21 -1.68 15.31 -9.37
CA VAL A 21 -2.51 16.20 -10.19
C VAL A 21 -3.29 17.17 -9.34
N ASN A 22 -3.87 16.69 -8.24
CA ASN A 22 -4.58 17.55 -7.29
C ASN A 22 -4.12 17.23 -5.86
N PRO A 23 -3.19 18.02 -5.30
CA PRO A 23 -2.64 17.74 -3.96
C PRO A 23 -3.66 17.87 -2.84
N ASN A 24 -4.84 18.45 -3.10
CA ASN A 24 -5.96 18.49 -2.13
C ASN A 24 -6.73 17.16 -2.05
N VAL A 25 -6.49 16.24 -2.99
CA VAL A 25 -7.07 14.89 -2.98
C VAL A 25 -6.09 13.95 -2.28
N PRO A 26 -6.47 13.34 -1.13
CA PRO A 26 -5.64 12.35 -0.47
C PRO A 26 -5.38 11.16 -1.38
N ALA A 27 -4.29 10.43 -1.10
CA ALA A 27 -4.07 9.17 -1.76
C ALA A 27 -5.20 8.17 -1.48
N GLY A 28 -5.60 7.44 -2.52
CA GLY A 28 -6.60 6.38 -2.41
C GLY A 28 -5.95 5.04 -2.07
N GLY A 29 -6.46 4.37 -1.04
CA GLY A 29 -6.19 2.95 -0.80
C GLY A 29 -7.30 2.14 -1.45
N GLN A 30 -7.06 1.56 -2.62
CA GLN A 30 -8.05 0.73 -3.33
C GLN A 30 -7.73 -0.77 -3.29
N GLY A 31 -6.46 -1.14 -3.17
CA GLY A 31 -6.07 -2.54 -3.03
C GLY A 31 -6.38 -3.10 -1.65
N SER A 32 -6.61 -4.41 -1.56
CA SER A 32 -6.69 -5.07 -0.25
C SER A 32 -5.35 -4.95 0.48
N LEU A 33 -5.44 -5.02 1.81
CA LEU A 33 -4.27 -5.12 2.68
C LEU A 33 -3.85 -6.57 2.81
N THR A 34 -2.56 -6.79 3.08
CA THR A 34 -2.02 -8.12 3.38
C THR A 34 -1.33 -8.09 4.72
N VAL A 35 -1.61 -9.08 5.57
CA VAL A 35 -1.10 -9.14 6.94
C VAL A 35 -0.22 -10.37 7.11
N SER A 36 0.85 -10.19 7.87
CA SER A 36 1.62 -11.25 8.53
C SER A 36 1.65 -10.94 10.04
N PRO A 37 2.14 -11.81 10.93
CA PRO A 37 1.94 -11.70 12.38
C PRO A 37 2.11 -10.28 12.97
N ASN A 38 3.15 -9.54 12.55
CA ASN A 38 3.44 -8.19 13.07
C ASN A 38 3.45 -7.10 11.99
N LEU A 39 3.20 -7.45 10.72
CA LEU A 39 3.33 -6.52 9.60
C LEU A 39 2.05 -6.46 8.79
N LEU A 40 1.67 -5.25 8.43
CA LEU A 40 0.57 -4.98 7.50
C LEU A 40 1.11 -4.24 6.29
N TYR A 41 0.83 -4.78 5.11
CA TYR A 41 1.25 -4.22 3.83
C TYR A 41 0.07 -3.59 3.11
N ALA A 42 0.29 -2.39 2.57
CA ALA A 42 -0.74 -1.61 1.91
C ALA A 42 -0.21 -0.94 0.64
N GLY A 43 -0.94 -1.11 -0.45
CA GLY A 43 -0.75 -0.38 -1.70
C GLY A 43 -1.57 0.91 -1.76
N SER A 44 -1.09 1.87 -2.53
CA SER A 44 -1.74 3.16 -2.77
C SER A 44 -1.83 3.47 -4.27
N MET A 45 -2.89 4.15 -4.67
CA MET A 45 -3.04 4.71 -6.02
C MET A 45 -2.02 5.82 -6.32
N ALA A 46 -1.35 6.37 -5.30
CA ALA A 46 -0.24 7.30 -5.47
C ALA A 46 1.09 6.62 -5.80
N GLY A 47 1.10 5.28 -5.86
CA GLY A 47 2.27 4.46 -6.14
C GLY A 47 3.16 4.24 -4.94
N ASN A 48 2.57 4.17 -3.75
CA ASN A 48 3.25 3.76 -2.53
C ASN A 48 2.93 2.30 -2.23
N MET A 49 3.95 1.53 -1.88
CA MET A 49 3.81 0.29 -1.11
C MET A 49 4.37 0.58 0.28
N VAL A 50 3.64 0.25 1.34
CA VAL A 50 4.12 0.46 2.72
C VAL A 50 4.03 -0.81 3.53
N ALA A 51 4.93 -0.95 4.50
CA ALA A 51 4.72 -1.81 5.65
C ALA A 51 4.46 -0.98 6.88
N LEU A 52 3.46 -1.41 7.64
CA LEU A 52 3.10 -0.88 8.93
C LEU A 52 3.32 -1.95 9.99
N ASP A 53 3.70 -1.52 11.19
CA ASP A 53 3.55 -2.32 12.39
C ASP A 53 2.05 -2.57 12.63
N ALA A 54 1.65 -3.84 12.74
CA ALA A 54 0.23 -4.21 12.79
C ALA A 54 -0.46 -3.77 14.10
N ASP A 55 0.29 -3.65 15.19
CA ASP A 55 -0.24 -3.33 16.52
C ASP A 55 -0.42 -1.82 16.71
N THR A 56 0.53 -1.04 16.21
CA THR A 56 0.60 0.41 16.44
C THR A 56 0.16 1.23 15.22
N GLY A 57 0.22 0.65 14.02
CA GLY A 57 0.05 1.37 12.77
C GLY A 57 1.26 2.22 12.36
N ALA A 58 2.40 2.12 13.07
CA ALA A 58 3.60 2.87 12.71
C ALA A 58 4.10 2.46 11.33
N THR A 59 4.43 3.43 10.47
CA THR A 59 5.03 3.13 9.16
C THR A 59 6.48 2.70 9.35
N LEU A 60 6.78 1.45 9.00
CA LEU A 60 8.12 0.87 9.08
C LEU A 60 8.93 1.21 7.83
N TRP A 61 8.30 1.16 6.65
CA TRP A 61 8.90 1.62 5.40
C TRP A 61 7.84 2.06 4.39
N ASN A 62 8.30 2.87 3.43
CA ASN A 62 7.50 3.34 2.30
C ASN A 62 8.32 3.30 1.01
N HIS A 63 7.88 2.50 0.05
CA HIS A 63 8.52 2.25 -1.22
C HIS A 63 7.75 2.90 -2.36
N ASP A 64 8.44 3.63 -3.25
CA ASP A 64 7.85 4.16 -4.48
C ASP A 64 7.77 3.04 -5.52
N ALA A 65 6.57 2.49 -5.70
CA ALA A 65 6.26 1.41 -6.63
C ALA A 65 6.16 1.86 -8.09
N THR A 66 6.49 3.13 -8.40
CA THR A 66 6.52 3.77 -9.73
C THR A 66 5.16 3.94 -10.42
N GLY A 67 4.18 3.05 -10.17
CA GLY A 67 2.79 3.12 -10.62
C GLY A 67 1.82 2.77 -9.49
N SER A 68 0.51 2.87 -9.75
CA SER A 68 -0.52 2.58 -8.76
C SER A 68 -0.43 1.13 -8.25
N VAL A 69 -0.63 0.92 -6.95
CA VAL A 69 -0.73 -0.41 -6.37
C VAL A 69 -2.17 -0.63 -5.92
N ILE A 70 -2.94 -1.29 -6.79
CA ILE A 70 -4.38 -1.52 -6.62
C ILE A 70 -4.74 -2.99 -6.41
N SER A 71 -3.79 -3.90 -6.63
CA SER A 71 -3.95 -5.33 -6.33
C SER A 71 -3.56 -5.62 -4.88
N SER A 72 -4.12 -6.68 -4.31
CA SER A 72 -3.73 -7.21 -3.01
C SER A 72 -2.30 -7.77 -3.07
N PRO A 73 -1.37 -7.35 -2.20
CA PRO A 73 -0.06 -7.98 -2.09
C PRO A 73 -0.19 -9.45 -1.68
N ALA A 74 0.77 -10.31 -2.01
CA ALA A 74 0.79 -11.70 -1.57
C ALA A 74 2.07 -11.98 -0.78
N ILE A 75 1.98 -12.81 0.26
CA ILE A 75 3.15 -13.28 0.99
C ILE A 75 3.29 -14.77 0.72
N VAL A 76 4.45 -15.18 0.19
CA VAL A 76 4.79 -16.59 -0.10
C VAL A 76 6.23 -16.81 0.33
N ASP A 77 6.47 -17.81 1.17
CA ASP A 77 7.79 -18.20 1.68
C ASP A 77 8.61 -17.02 2.25
N GLY A 78 7.95 -16.17 3.04
CA GLY A 78 8.56 -14.99 3.66
C GLY A 78 8.79 -13.81 2.72
N ALA A 79 8.52 -13.95 1.43
CA ALA A 79 8.64 -12.86 0.46
C ALA A 79 7.27 -12.21 0.16
N LEU A 80 7.26 -10.88 0.07
CA LEU A 80 6.11 -10.08 -0.34
C LEU A 80 6.15 -9.85 -1.86
N TYR A 81 5.03 -10.08 -2.52
CA TYR A 81 4.85 -9.89 -3.95
C TYR A 81 3.73 -8.88 -4.20
N TRP A 82 3.92 -7.98 -5.16
CA TRP A 82 2.84 -7.11 -5.62
C TRP A 82 3.01 -6.72 -7.08
N GLY A 83 1.88 -6.39 -7.70
CA GLY A 83 1.84 -5.68 -8.97
C GLY A 83 1.80 -4.18 -8.76
N ALA A 84 2.56 -3.44 -9.56
CA ALA A 84 2.44 -2.00 -9.68
C ALA A 84 2.27 -1.65 -11.15
N GLY A 85 1.32 -0.78 -11.44
CA GLY A 85 0.95 -0.46 -12.81
C GLY A 85 -0.20 0.51 -12.81
N TYR A 86 -0.70 0.84 -14.00
CA TYR A 86 -1.69 1.91 -14.19
C TYR A 86 -1.12 3.30 -13.83
N GLY A 87 -1.36 4.28 -14.69
CA GLY A 87 -0.98 5.66 -14.42
C GLY A 87 -1.51 6.10 -13.05
N ARG A 88 -0.69 6.81 -12.27
CA ARG A 88 -1.10 7.30 -10.94
C ARG A 88 -2.34 8.19 -11.11
N PHE A 89 -3.45 7.86 -10.45
CA PHE A 89 -4.71 8.61 -10.46
C PHE A 89 -5.38 8.87 -11.84
N ASN A 90 -5.42 7.89 -12.76
CA ASN A 90 -6.15 8.01 -14.04
C ASN A 90 -5.65 9.08 -15.02
N PHE A 91 -4.38 9.48 -14.94
CA PHE A 91 -3.73 10.13 -16.08
C PHE A 91 -3.11 9.05 -16.95
N GLY A 92 -3.77 8.75 -18.06
CA GLY A 92 -3.18 8.02 -19.16
C GLY A 92 -1.96 8.76 -19.69
N THR A 93 -0.82 8.47 -19.10
CA THR A 93 0.37 8.13 -19.86
C THR A 93 0.79 6.76 -19.38
N ALA A 94 1.13 5.88 -20.33
CA ALA A 94 1.57 4.53 -20.04
C ALA A 94 2.69 4.60 -19.00
N ALA A 95 2.44 4.14 -17.77
CA ALA A 95 3.56 3.67 -16.96
C ALA A 95 4.19 2.56 -17.81
N THR A 96 5.41 2.82 -18.29
CA THR A 96 6.02 2.14 -19.44
C THR A 96 6.36 0.66 -19.20
N ALA A 97 6.03 0.10 -18.04
CA ALA A 97 5.85 -1.34 -17.88
C ALA A 97 5.13 -1.60 -16.55
N ASN A 98 4.05 -2.38 -16.58
CA ASN A 98 3.53 -3.01 -15.37
C ASN A 98 4.66 -3.83 -14.73
N GLN A 99 4.93 -3.61 -13.45
CA GLN A 99 5.97 -4.28 -12.70
C GLN A 99 5.36 -5.31 -11.78
N LEU A 100 6.01 -6.48 -11.68
CA LEU A 100 5.83 -7.40 -10.57
C LEU A 100 7.08 -7.31 -9.70
N THR A 101 6.90 -6.96 -8.44
CA THR A 101 8.01 -6.79 -7.50
C THR A 101 7.97 -7.88 -6.44
N LYS A 102 9.14 -8.44 -6.13
CA LYS A 102 9.38 -9.31 -4.98
C LYS A 102 10.22 -8.53 -3.96
N PHE A 103 9.74 -8.45 -2.74
CA PHE A 103 10.48 -7.94 -1.59
C PHE A 103 10.79 -9.08 -0.63
N VAL A 104 12.05 -9.20 -0.24
CA VAL A 104 12.53 -10.19 0.72
C VAL A 104 12.98 -9.41 1.95
N PRO A 105 12.33 -9.57 3.11
CA PRO A 105 12.87 -9.09 4.38
C PRO A 105 14.20 -9.83 4.64
N GLU A 106 15.26 -9.10 4.99
CA GLU A 106 16.53 -9.70 5.46
C GLU A 106 16.33 -10.57 6.71
#